data_AF-A0A3M8L371-F1
#
_entry.id   AF-A0A3M8L371-F1
#
_cell.length_a   1.000
_cell.length_b   1.000
_cell.length_c   1.000
_cell.angle_alpha   90.00
_cell.angle_beta   90.00
_cell.angle_gamma   90.00
#
_symmetry.space_group_name_H-M   'P 1'
#
loop_
_entity.id
_entity.type
_entity.pdbx_description
1 polymer ?
#
loop_
_entity_poly.entity_id
_entity_poly.type
_entity_poly.pdbx_seq_one_letter_code
_entity_poly.pdbx_strand_id
1 'polypeptide(L)'
;MAGVVRVSADSGKTWTTGAQIVARDLSVDPSKPDTVYATTARGLAVSTDGARTFALVPNAPALYLVDSLNDKSGGLIGVDVDGTIWVNQDGTTWTSTGTINGVTEALTYASAPSARLVVATEEGILASTDQGATWRDVVVN
;
A
#
# COMPACT_ATOMS: atom_id res chain seq x y z
N MET A 1 17.45 -12.55 3.37
CA MET A 1 17.11 -12.91 4.77
C MET A 1 15.71 -12.39 5.05
N ALA A 2 14.88 -13.12 5.79
CA ALA A 2 13.56 -12.61 6.19
C ALA A 2 13.71 -11.57 7.32
N GLY A 3 12.99 -10.46 7.20
CA GLY A 3 12.84 -9.50 8.28
C GLY A 3 11.84 -9.99 9.33
N VAL A 4 11.87 -9.38 10.50
CA VAL A 4 10.87 -9.59 11.55
C VAL A 4 10.02 -8.33 11.64
N VAL A 5 8.70 -8.47 11.54
CA VAL A 5 7.79 -7.35 11.81
C VAL A 5 7.80 -7.04 13.30
N ARG A 6 7.89 -5.76 13.64
CA ARG A 6 7.85 -5.25 15.02
C ARG A 6 6.60 -4.39 15.16
N VAL A 7 5.85 -4.58 16.24
CA VAL A 7 4.60 -3.88 16.49
C VAL A 7 4.69 -3.11 17.80
N SER A 8 4.18 -1.90 17.82
CA SER A 8 4.13 -1.03 19.00
C SER A 8 2.71 -0.52 19.19
N ALA A 9 2.23 -0.51 20.43
CA ALA A 9 0.94 0.07 20.82
C ALA A 9 1.09 1.36 21.66
N ASP A 10 2.32 1.83 21.88
CA ASP A 10 2.63 2.92 22.81
C ASP A 10 3.49 4.02 22.17
N SER A 11 3.24 4.29 20.87
CA SER A 11 3.96 5.27 20.07
C SER A 11 5.47 5.01 19.97
N GLY A 12 5.87 3.74 19.94
CA GLY A 12 7.22 3.29 19.67
C GLY A 12 8.11 3.19 20.92
N LYS A 13 7.53 3.30 22.13
CA LYS A 13 8.29 3.16 23.38
C LYS A 13 8.66 1.71 23.64
N THR A 14 7.76 0.78 23.36
CA THR A 14 7.99 -0.65 23.45
C THR A 14 7.50 -1.36 22.21
N TRP A 15 8.14 -2.49 21.90
CA TRP A 15 7.95 -3.21 20.65
C TRP A 15 7.85 -4.71 20.91
N THR A 16 6.78 -5.31 20.41
CA THR A 16 6.58 -6.76 20.39
C THR A 16 7.02 -7.35 19.05
N THR A 17 7.35 -8.63 19.07
CA THR A 17 7.74 -9.37 17.87
C THR A 17 6.50 -9.94 17.20
N GLY A 18 6.33 -9.66 15.91
CA GLY A 18 5.31 -10.24 15.04
C GLY A 18 5.89 -11.31 14.12
N ALA A 19 5.31 -11.45 12.93
CA ALA A 19 5.69 -12.46 11.95
C ALA A 19 7.10 -12.26 11.36
N GLN A 20 7.73 -13.37 10.98
CA GLN A 20 8.86 -13.36 10.06
C GLN A 20 8.35 -13.35 8.62
N ILE A 21 8.65 -12.29 7.88
CA ILE A 21 8.20 -12.10 6.50
C ILE A 21 9.21 -11.25 5.72
N VAL A 22 9.39 -11.58 4.45
CA VAL A 22 10.14 -10.72 3.50
C VAL A 22 9.12 -9.76 2.89
N ALA A 23 8.74 -8.75 3.66
CA ALA A 23 7.88 -7.67 3.18
C ALA A 23 8.73 -6.56 2.56
N ARG A 24 8.23 -5.97 1.47
CA ARG A 24 8.81 -4.76 0.88
C ARG A 24 8.12 -3.51 1.41
N ASP A 25 6.80 -3.55 1.51
CA ASP A 25 5.98 -2.47 2.03
C ASP A 25 4.92 -3.01 3.00
N LEU A 26 4.45 -2.17 3.91
CA LEU A 26 3.42 -2.48 4.91
C LEU A 26 2.40 -1.35 4.97
N SER A 27 1.11 -1.69 4.93
CA SER A 27 0.02 -0.74 5.15
C SER A 27 -0.99 -1.28 6.16
N VAL A 28 -1.53 -0.42 7.01
CA VAL A 28 -2.50 -0.78 8.05
C VAL A 28 -3.87 -0.29 7.63
N ASP A 29 -4.91 -1.10 7.81
CA ASP A 29 -6.29 -0.64 7.66
C ASP A 29 -6.65 0.28 8.85
N PRO A 30 -6.90 1.58 8.63
CA PRO A 30 -7.19 2.52 9.72
C PRO A 30 -8.54 2.25 10.41
N SER A 31 -9.45 1.53 9.75
CA SER A 31 -10.74 1.12 10.32
C SER A 31 -10.63 -0.16 11.16
N LYS A 32 -9.59 -0.98 10.90
CA LYS A 32 -9.33 -2.28 11.55
C LYS A 32 -7.83 -2.41 11.83
N PRO A 33 -7.29 -1.80 12.91
CA PRO A 33 -5.85 -1.71 13.15
C PRO A 33 -5.09 -3.05 13.26
N ASP A 34 -5.79 -4.16 13.55
CA ASP A 34 -5.19 -5.52 13.52
C ASP A 34 -5.02 -6.07 12.08
N THR A 35 -5.58 -5.38 11.08
CA THR A 35 -5.46 -5.71 9.67
C THR A 35 -4.28 -4.99 9.05
N VAL A 36 -3.27 -5.76 8.63
CA VAL A 36 -2.03 -5.25 8.06
C VAL A 36 -1.76 -5.96 6.75
N TYR A 37 -1.54 -5.19 5.69
CA TYR A 37 -1.17 -5.68 4.38
C TYR A 37 0.33 -5.58 4.18
N ALA A 38 0.90 -6.54 3.46
CA ALA A 38 2.32 -6.60 3.15
C ALA A 38 2.53 -6.96 1.67
N THR A 39 3.33 -6.18 0.95
CA THR A 39 3.79 -6.59 -0.38
C THR A 39 4.97 -7.54 -0.23
N THR A 40 4.94 -8.68 -0.94
CA THR A 40 6.00 -9.68 -0.91
C THR A 40 6.27 -10.21 -2.31
N ALA A 41 7.42 -10.87 -2.51
CA ALA A 41 7.73 -11.54 -3.78
C ALA A 41 6.73 -12.66 -4.15
N ARG A 42 5.90 -13.14 -3.21
CA ARG A 42 4.86 -14.14 -3.45
C ARG A 42 3.48 -13.51 -3.73
N GLY A 43 3.39 -12.19 -3.73
CA GLY A 43 2.15 -11.42 -3.86
C GLY A 43 1.78 -10.67 -2.57
N LEU A 44 0.62 -10.00 -2.61
CA LEU A 44 0.05 -9.30 -1.47
C LEU A 44 -0.34 -10.30 -0.37
N ALA A 45 0.08 -10.02 0.86
CA ALA A 45 -0.30 -10.79 2.04
C ALA A 45 -1.07 -9.90 3.02
N VAL A 46 -1.93 -10.51 3.83
CA VAL A 46 -2.73 -9.85 4.86
C VAL A 46 -2.60 -10.59 6.19
N SER A 47 -2.42 -9.81 7.24
CA SER A 47 -2.62 -10.18 8.63
C SER A 47 -3.97 -9.65 9.08
N THR A 48 -4.70 -10.40 9.91
CA THR A 48 -5.88 -9.90 10.64
C THR A 48 -5.71 -10.04 12.15
N ASP A 49 -4.49 -10.30 12.62
CA ASP A 49 -4.15 -10.57 14.02
C ASP A 49 -3.02 -9.67 14.54
N GLY A 50 -2.90 -8.44 14.03
CA GLY A 50 -1.90 -7.47 14.48
C GLY A 50 -0.47 -7.85 14.06
N ALA A 51 -0.32 -8.30 12.82
CA ALA A 51 0.92 -8.73 12.18
C ALA A 51 1.62 -9.94 12.85
N ARG A 52 0.86 -10.81 13.53
CA ARG A 52 1.41 -12.05 14.12
C ARG A 52 1.50 -13.15 13.07
N THR A 53 0.54 -13.22 12.16
CA THR A 53 0.53 -14.15 11.03
C THR A 53 0.06 -13.46 9.75
N PHE A 54 0.50 -13.96 8.59
CA PHE A 54 0.09 -13.44 7.28
C PHE A 54 -0.36 -14.57 6.37
N ALA A 55 -1.42 -14.31 5.59
CA ALA A 55 -1.91 -15.18 4.52
C ALA A 55 -1.91 -14.41 3.20
N LEU A 56 -1.73 -15.09 2.07
CA LEU A 56 -1.80 -14.44 0.75
C LEU A 56 -3.23 -13.99 0.46
N VAL A 57 -3.38 -12.80 -0.12
CA VAL A 57 -4.64 -12.29 -0.63
C VAL A 57 -4.91 -12.94 -1.99
N PRO A 58 -5.98 -13.74 -2.15
CA PRO A 58 -6.28 -14.40 -3.42
C PRO A 58 -6.54 -13.39 -4.53
N ASN A 59 -6.07 -13.69 -5.74
CA ASN A 59 -6.29 -12.90 -6.95
C ASN A 59 -5.81 -11.43 -6.88
N ALA A 60 -4.98 -11.07 -5.88
CA ALA A 60 -4.36 -9.76 -5.85
C ALA A 60 -3.26 -9.64 -6.91
N PRO A 61 -3.13 -8.48 -7.57
CA PRO A 61 -2.00 -8.20 -8.44
C PRO A 61 -0.68 -8.25 -7.64
N ALA A 62 0.42 -8.48 -8.34
CA ALA A 62 1.76 -8.49 -7.75
C ALA A 62 2.22 -7.06 -7.44
N LEU A 63 1.70 -6.49 -6.35
CA LEU A 63 1.99 -5.12 -5.94
C LEU A 63 3.43 -4.98 -5.42
N TYR A 64 4.03 -3.85 -5.79
CA TYR A 64 5.35 -3.41 -5.36
C TYR A 64 5.26 -2.52 -4.11
N LEU A 65 4.31 -1.58 -4.09
CA LEU A 65 3.93 -0.74 -2.95
C LEU A 65 2.40 -0.76 -2.75
N VAL A 66 1.94 -0.48 -1.53
CA VAL A 66 0.52 -0.49 -1.20
C VAL A 66 0.20 0.53 -0.10
N ASP A 67 -0.94 1.19 -0.22
CA ASP A 67 -1.52 2.01 0.84
C ASP A 67 -3.03 1.72 1.00
N SER A 68 -3.56 2.02 2.18
CA SER A 68 -4.99 1.89 2.47
C SER A 68 -5.75 3.09 1.93
N LEU A 69 -6.99 2.87 1.48
CA LEU A 69 -7.82 3.96 0.92
C LEU A 69 -8.32 4.95 1.99
N ASN A 70 -8.00 4.79 3.28
CA ASN A 70 -8.23 5.78 4.34
C ASN A 70 -9.67 6.36 4.44
N ASP A 71 -10.68 5.78 3.79
CA ASP A 71 -12.03 6.35 3.63
C ASP A 71 -13.10 5.66 4.51
N LYS A 72 -12.65 4.82 5.46
CA LYS A 72 -13.46 3.97 6.35
C LYS A 72 -14.28 2.88 5.66
N SER A 73 -14.37 2.85 4.33
CA SER A 73 -14.98 1.72 3.60
C SER A 73 -14.10 0.48 3.63
N GLY A 74 -12.81 0.65 3.93
CA GLY A 74 -11.80 -0.37 3.67
C GLY A 74 -11.45 -0.36 2.19
N GLY A 75 -10.22 -0.77 1.87
CA GLY A 75 -9.74 -0.79 0.49
C GLY A 75 -8.27 -0.45 0.40
N LEU A 76 -7.70 -0.74 -0.77
CA LEU A 76 -6.28 -0.63 -1.06
C LEU A 76 -6.06 0.06 -2.40
N ILE A 77 -4.95 0.78 -2.47
CA ILE A 77 -4.36 1.27 -3.70
C ILE A 77 -2.89 0.89 -3.70
N GLY A 78 -2.40 0.42 -4.82
CA GLY A 78 -1.00 0.04 -4.96
C GLY A 78 -0.51 0.23 -6.37
N VAL A 79 0.80 0.03 -6.54
CA VAL A 79 1.46 0.06 -7.83
C VAL A 79 2.25 -1.24 -8.00
N ASP A 80 2.23 -1.83 -9.19
CA ASP A 80 3.10 -2.96 -9.52
C ASP A 80 4.48 -2.49 -10.03
N VAL A 81 5.35 -3.44 -10.36
CA VAL A 81 6.73 -3.14 -10.82
C VAL A 81 6.79 -2.47 -12.19
N ASP A 82 5.72 -2.57 -12.98
CA ASP A 82 5.60 -1.96 -14.31
C ASP A 82 4.94 -0.58 -14.25
N GLY A 83 4.65 -0.07 -13.04
CA GLY A 83 4.06 1.24 -12.82
C GLY A 83 2.53 1.28 -12.94
N THR A 84 1.86 0.13 -13.05
CA THR A 84 0.38 0.09 -13.12
C THR A 84 -0.21 0.36 -11.75
N ILE A 85 -1.13 1.32 -11.66
CA ILE A 85 -1.93 1.59 -10.47
C ILE A 85 -3.10 0.62 -10.42
N TRP A 86 -3.24 -0.04 -9.27
CA TRP A 86 -4.30 -0.98 -8.97
C TRP A 86 -5.09 -0.50 -7.76
N VAL A 87 -6.42 -0.58 -7.85
CA VAL A 87 -7.33 -0.18 -6.78
C VAL A 87 -8.27 -1.33 -6.46
N ASN A 88 -8.49 -1.55 -5.16
CA ASN A 88 -9.51 -2.44 -4.63
C ASN A 88 -10.33 -1.68 -3.59
N GLN A 89 -11.57 -1.36 -3.91
CA GLN A 89 -12.46 -0.58 -3.03
C GLN A 89 -13.41 -1.47 -2.20
N ASP A 90 -13.73 -2.67 -2.68
CA ASP A 90 -14.77 -3.53 -2.11
C ASP A 90 -14.19 -4.74 -1.33
N GLY A 91 -12.87 -4.85 -1.25
CA GLY A 91 -12.15 -5.98 -0.65
C GLY A 91 -12.03 -7.20 -1.56
N THR A 92 -12.55 -7.17 -2.78
CA THR A 92 -12.72 -8.36 -3.63
C THR A 92 -12.21 -8.19 -5.06
N THR A 93 -12.40 -7.02 -5.67
CA THR A 93 -12.11 -6.77 -7.08
C THR A 93 -10.98 -5.76 -7.23
N TRP A 94 -9.97 -6.13 -8.03
CA TRP A 94 -8.88 -5.24 -8.39
C TRP A 94 -9.10 -4.65 -9.77
N THR A 95 -8.98 -3.32 -9.87
CA THR A 95 -9.13 -2.57 -11.12
C THR A 95 -7.85 -1.78 -11.38
N SER A 96 -7.32 -1.88 -12.59
CA SER A 96 -6.26 -0.98 -13.07
C SER A 96 -6.88 0.37 -13.44
N THR A 97 -6.34 1.46 -12.88
CA THR A 97 -6.87 2.82 -13.09
C THR A 97 -5.97 3.67 -13.98
N GLY A 98 -4.68 3.35 -14.06
CA GLY A 98 -3.72 4.04 -14.92
C GLY A 98 -2.31 3.52 -14.72
N THR A 99 -1.34 4.18 -15.34
CA THR A 99 0.08 3.84 -15.28
C THR A 99 0.91 5.07 -14.94
N ILE A 100 2.06 4.85 -14.33
CA ILE A 100 3.09 5.86 -14.14
C ILE A 100 4.36 5.45 -14.89
N ASN A 101 5.11 6.41 -15.40
CA ASN A 101 6.42 6.15 -15.99
C ASN A 101 7.51 6.22 -14.92
N GLY A 102 8.58 5.45 -15.13
CA GLY A 102 9.72 5.40 -14.23
C GLY A 102 9.51 4.47 -13.01
N VAL A 103 10.60 4.23 -12.28
CA VAL A 103 10.55 3.39 -11.09
C VAL A 103 9.83 4.14 -9.96
N THR A 104 8.79 3.52 -9.40
CA THR A 104 8.11 4.09 -8.23
C THR A 104 8.84 3.74 -6.94
N GLU A 105 9.28 4.77 -6.23
CA GLU A 105 10.02 4.65 -4.97
C GLU A 105 9.11 4.78 -3.74
N ALA A 106 8.05 5.59 -3.83
CA ALA A 106 7.08 5.75 -2.76
C ALA A 106 5.68 6.07 -3.30
N LEU A 107 4.65 5.63 -2.57
CA LEU A 107 3.24 5.87 -2.86
C LEU A 107 2.50 6.14 -1.55
N THR A 108 1.60 7.13 -1.55
CA THR A 108 0.66 7.31 -0.44
C THR A 108 -0.69 7.84 -0.92
N TYR A 109 -1.75 7.50 -0.21
CA TYR A 109 -3.11 7.94 -0.48
C TYR A 109 -3.77 8.59 0.73
N ALA A 110 -4.34 9.77 0.51
CA ALA A 110 -5.19 10.44 1.48
C ALA A 110 -6.60 10.57 0.91
N SER A 111 -7.62 10.21 1.70
CA SER A 111 -9.03 10.36 1.33
C SER A 111 -9.62 11.74 1.73
N ALA A 112 -9.01 12.41 2.71
CA ALA A 112 -9.52 13.63 3.32
C ALA A 112 -8.41 14.69 3.49
N PRO A 113 -8.72 16.00 3.36
CA PRO A 113 -10.04 16.57 3.04
C PRO A 113 -10.46 16.39 1.57
N SER A 114 -9.55 15.94 0.71
CA SER A 114 -9.83 15.58 -0.68
C SER A 114 -8.99 14.37 -1.07
N ALA A 115 -9.56 13.47 -1.87
CA ALA A 115 -8.88 12.29 -2.37
C ALA A 115 -7.63 12.68 -3.17
N ARG A 116 -6.47 12.16 -2.76
CA ARG A 116 -5.21 12.42 -3.43
C ARG A 116 -4.26 11.24 -3.30
N LEU A 117 -3.84 10.74 -4.45
CA LEU A 117 -2.70 9.83 -4.60
C LEU A 117 -1.46 10.69 -4.86
N VAL A 118 -0.37 10.42 -4.16
CA VAL A 118 0.95 11.01 -4.42
C VAL A 118 1.95 9.88 -4.65
N VAL A 119 2.72 10.00 -5.72
CA VAL A 119 3.72 9.02 -6.11
C VAL A 119 5.05 9.73 -6.35
N ALA A 120 6.11 9.20 -5.76
CA ALA A 120 7.48 9.63 -6.03
C ALA A 120 8.15 8.60 -6.94
N THR A 121 8.75 9.11 -8.01
CA THR A 121 9.55 8.36 -8.98
C THR A 121 10.95 8.95 -9.03
N GLU A 122 11.85 8.30 -9.77
CA GLU A 122 13.17 8.86 -10.07
C GLU A 122 13.10 10.19 -10.87
N GLU A 123 12.04 10.39 -11.65
CA GLU A 123 11.83 11.56 -12.51
C GLU A 123 11.15 12.74 -11.79
N GLY A 124 10.51 12.49 -10.64
CA GLY A 124 9.83 13.53 -9.88
C GLY A 124 8.67 13.02 -9.02
N ILE A 125 7.87 13.96 -8.53
CA ILE A 125 6.69 13.68 -7.70
C ILE A 125 5.44 14.02 -8.50
N LEU A 126 4.56 13.03 -8.67
CA LEU A 126 3.29 13.17 -9.34
C LEU A 126 2.14 13.06 -8.34
N ALA A 127 1.01 13.71 -8.66
CA ALA A 127 -0.22 13.58 -7.90
C ALA A 127 -1.42 13.34 -8.80
N SER A 128 -2.38 12.60 -8.28
CA SER A 128 -3.67 12.32 -8.91
C SER A 128 -4.81 12.56 -7.92
N THR A 129 -5.94 13.03 -8.42
CA THR A 129 -7.21 13.17 -7.66
C THR A 129 -8.26 12.15 -8.08
N ASP A 130 -7.92 11.24 -8.99
CA ASP A 130 -8.78 10.23 -9.60
C ASP A 130 -8.11 8.84 -9.57
N GLN A 131 -7.38 8.57 -8.48
CA GLN A 131 -6.75 7.27 -8.18
C GLN A 131 -5.81 6.76 -9.29
N GLY A 132 -5.06 7.66 -9.91
CA GLY A 132 -4.03 7.35 -10.90
C GLY A 132 -4.51 7.34 -12.35
N ALA A 133 -5.77 7.69 -12.62
CA ALA A 133 -6.27 7.79 -14.00
C ALA A 133 -5.69 9.01 -14.73
N THR A 134 -5.50 10.13 -14.04
CA THR A 134 -4.78 11.30 -14.55
C THR A 134 -3.78 11.82 -13.55
N TRP A 135 -2.69 12.40 -14.07
CA TRP A 135 -1.56 12.86 -13.28
C TRP A 135 -1.27 14.34 -13.52
N ARG A 136 -0.75 14.98 -12.48
CA ARG A 136 -0.06 16.26 -12.58
C ARG A 136 1.29 16.16 -11.88
N ASP A 137 2.28 16.82 -12.45
CA ASP A 137 3.56 16.99 -11.79
C ASP A 137 3.42 17.96 -10.62
N VAL A 138 3.98 17.56 -9.48
CA VAL A 138 4.11 18.40 -8.28
C VAL A 138 5.52 18.95 -8.18
N VAL A 139 6.51 18.10 -8.50
CA VAL A 139 7.93 18.44 -8.60
C VAL A 139 8.49 17.69 -9.81
N VAL A 140 9.24 18.39 -10.65
CA VAL A 140 9.96 17.80 -11.80
C VAL A 140 11.46 17.94 -11.53
N ASN A 141 12.22 16.85 -11.71
CA ASN A 141 13.69 16.87 -11.60
C ASN A 141 14.37 17.42 -12.87
#